data_AF-A0A357V897-F1
#
_entry.id   AF-A0A357V897-F1
#
_cell.length_a   1.000
_cell.length_b   1.000
_cell.length_c   1.000
_cell.angle_alpha   90.00
_cell.angle_beta   90.00
_cell.angle_gamma   90.00
#
_symmetry.space_group_name_H-M   'P 1'
#
loop_
_entity.id
_entity.type
_entity.pdbx_description
1 polymer ?
#
loop_
_entity_poly.entity_id
_entity_poly.type
_entity_poly.pdbx_seq_one_letter_code
_entity_poly.pdbx_strand_id
1 'polypeptide(L)'
;MWPNHLDIARFFALKVDPSVVLPSEYNPALVILSFFVATLAGFAFVHLLHRIAEHEHTRSRYPWMAGGALIMGLGIWAMHFIGMLAYELPIPVNYDPLITLVSAIPAVLASAWNLHIVARSNVTRVRLYMGGIVLGGGIGL
;
A
#
# COMPACT_ATOMS: atom_id res chain seq x y z
N MET A 1 -9.85 14.36 -45.23
CA MET A 1 -9.96 15.40 -44.17
C MET A 1 -10.05 14.65 -42.84
N TRP A 2 -8.90 14.27 -42.26
CA TRP A 2 -8.82 13.43 -41.05
C TRP A 2 -8.48 14.34 -39.86
N PRO A 3 -9.19 14.30 -38.72
CA PRO A 3 -8.88 15.16 -37.58
C PRO A 3 -7.64 14.64 -36.84
N ASN A 4 -6.75 15.57 -36.51
CA ASN A 4 -5.49 15.34 -35.81
C ASN A 4 -5.78 14.86 -34.37
N HIS A 5 -5.68 13.55 -34.13
CA HIS A 5 -6.14 12.88 -32.89
C HIS A 5 -5.02 12.61 -31.88
N LEU A 6 -3.89 13.32 -31.95
CA LEU A 6 -2.76 13.15 -31.03
C LEU A 6 -2.33 14.50 -30.46
N ASP A 7 -3.26 15.16 -29.74
CA ASP A 7 -2.92 16.23 -28.80
C ASP A 7 -2.19 15.64 -27.58
N ILE A 8 -0.97 15.15 -27.80
CA ILE A 8 -0.02 14.74 -26.74
C ILE A 8 0.10 15.83 -25.66
N ALA A 9 -0.03 17.10 -26.04
CA ALA A 9 -0.03 18.22 -25.10
C ALA A 9 -1.24 18.24 -24.13
N ARG A 10 -2.42 17.74 -24.54
CA ARG A 10 -3.57 17.57 -23.63
C ARG A 10 -3.42 16.32 -22.77
N PHE A 11 -2.88 15.23 -23.35
CA PHE A 11 -2.60 14.00 -22.60
C PHE A 11 -1.57 14.21 -21.49
N PHE A 12 -0.53 15.01 -21.74
CA PHE A 12 0.53 15.35 -20.76
C PHE A 12 0.26 16.63 -19.96
N ALA A 13 -0.94 17.23 -20.05
CA ALA A 13 -1.28 18.45 -19.32
C ALA A 13 -0.27 19.62 -19.47
N LEU A 14 0.44 19.69 -20.60
CA LEU A 14 1.49 20.70 -20.87
C LEU A 14 0.94 22.11 -21.13
N LYS A 15 -0.39 22.25 -21.23
CA LYS A 15 -1.13 23.53 -21.39
C LYS A 15 -2.24 23.69 -20.35
N VAL A 16 -2.04 23.18 -19.13
CA VAL A 16 -2.95 23.51 -18.02
C VAL A 16 -2.63 24.93 -17.56
N ASP A 17 -3.61 25.83 -17.68
CA ASP A 17 -3.52 27.18 -17.14
C ASP A 17 -3.19 27.10 -15.63
N PRO A 18 -2.12 27.77 -15.14
CA PRO A 18 -1.74 27.75 -13.74
C PRO A 18 -2.85 28.22 -12.79
N SER A 19 -3.84 28.95 -13.31
CA SER A 19 -5.04 29.42 -12.59
C SER A 19 -6.11 28.35 -12.39
N VAL A 20 -6.03 27.21 -13.08
CA VAL A 20 -6.92 26.04 -12.95
C VAL A 20 -6.25 24.92 -12.15
N VAL A 21 -4.95 25.04 -11.87
CA VAL A 21 -4.25 24.18 -10.90
C VAL A 21 -4.79 24.56 -9.53
N LEU A 22 -5.75 23.77 -9.05
CA LEU A 22 -6.18 23.80 -7.66
C LEU A 22 -4.91 23.72 -6.79
N PRO A 23 -4.66 24.65 -5.86
CA PRO A 23 -3.49 24.59 -4.99
C PRO A 23 -3.61 23.27 -4.21
N SER A 24 -2.85 22.27 -4.64
CA SER A 24 -2.81 20.99 -3.97
C SER A 24 -1.89 21.13 -2.77
N GLU A 25 -2.44 21.59 -1.67
CA GLU A 25 -1.72 21.69 -0.42
C GLU A 25 -1.66 20.30 0.21
N TYR A 26 -0.44 19.88 0.54
CA TYR A 26 -0.24 18.66 1.33
C TYR A 26 -0.22 19.06 2.79
N ASN A 27 -1.03 18.38 3.60
CA ASN A 27 -0.96 18.57 5.04
C ASN A 27 0.27 17.82 5.59
N PRO A 28 1.35 18.52 6.00
CA PRO A 28 2.60 17.86 6.40
C PRO A 28 2.42 16.98 7.64
N ALA A 29 1.45 17.30 8.51
CA ALA A 29 1.17 16.50 9.69
C ALA A 29 0.65 15.10 9.32
N LEU A 30 -0.22 15.00 8.32
CA LEU A 30 -0.75 13.71 7.84
C LEU A 30 0.31 12.91 7.10
N VAL A 31 1.20 13.55 6.35
CA VAL A 31 2.35 12.88 5.70
C VAL A 31 3.28 12.29 6.76
N ILE A 32 3.62 13.07 7.79
CA ILE A 32 4.46 12.60 8.90
C ILE A 32 3.76 11.44 9.65
N LEU A 33 2.46 11.56 9.92
CA LEU A 33 1.68 10.49 10.54
C LEU A 33 1.70 9.21 9.71
N SER A 34 1.49 9.30 8.40
CA SER A 34 1.56 8.16 7.48
C SER A 34 2.93 7.47 7.54
N PHE A 35 4.01 8.27 7.55
CA PHE A 35 5.37 7.76 7.68
C PHE A 35 5.60 7.00 9.00
N PHE A 36 5.11 7.54 10.13
CA PHE A 36 5.19 6.86 11.43
C PHE A 36 4.39 5.56 11.44
N VAL A 37 3.17 5.57 10.92
CA VAL A 37 2.32 4.37 10.81
C VAL A 37 3.00 3.28 9.97
N ALA A 38 3.57 3.66 8.82
CA ALA A 38 4.30 2.74 7.96
C ALA A 38 5.53 2.13 8.65
N THR A 39 6.29 2.96 9.36
CA THR A 39 7.50 2.52 10.09
C THR A 39 7.14 1.56 11.22
N LEU A 40 6.10 1.86 12.00
CA LEU A 40 5.62 1.01 13.09
C LEU A 40 5.09 -0.33 12.58
N ALA A 41 4.30 -0.31 11.49
CA ALA A 41 3.80 -1.53 10.86
C ALA A 41 4.95 -2.41 10.34
N GLY A 42 5.94 -1.81 9.67
CA GLY A 42 7.13 -2.52 9.19
C GLY A 42 7.95 -3.12 10.34
N PHE A 43 8.15 -2.38 11.43
CA PHE A 43 8.84 -2.87 12.61
C PHE A 43 8.11 -4.06 13.24
N ALA A 44 6.80 -3.94 13.46
CA ALA A 44 5.98 -5.00 14.02
C ALA A 44 5.95 -6.25 13.12
N PHE A 45 5.91 -6.06 11.80
CA PHE A 45 5.99 -7.13 10.82
C PHE A 45 7.33 -7.89 10.90
N VAL A 46 8.46 -7.17 10.92
CA VAL A 46 9.80 -7.77 11.03
C VAL A 46 9.98 -8.50 12.36
N HIS A 47 9.43 -7.96 13.45
CA HIS A 47 9.43 -8.61 14.75
C HIS A 47 8.66 -9.94 14.74
N LEU A 48 7.50 -9.98 14.06
CA LEU A 48 6.74 -11.21 13.87
C LEU A 48 7.43 -12.20 12.93
N LEU A 49 8.13 -11.71 11.89
CA LEU A 49 8.95 -12.56 11.01
C LEU A 49 10.07 -13.27 11.77
N HIS A 50 10.78 -12.58 12.67
CA HIS A 50 11.79 -13.21 13.53
C HIS A 50 11.16 -14.31 14.41
N ARG A 51 9.99 -14.04 15.01
CA ARG A 51 9.24 -15.04 15.81
C ARG A 51 8.84 -16.28 15.00
N ILE A 52 8.45 -16.10 13.73
CA ILE A 52 8.11 -17.20 12.81
C ILE A 52 9.36 -18.04 12.50
N ALA A 53 10.51 -17.39 12.27
CA ALA A 53 11.78 -18.07 11.99
C ALA A 53 12.30 -18.87 13.20
N GLU A 54 12.05 -18.41 14.43
CA GLU A 54 12.41 -19.16 15.65
C GLU A 54 11.62 -20.46 15.83
N HIS A 55 10.47 -20.62 15.17
CA HIS A 55 9.53 -21.74 15.38
C HIS A 55 9.35 -22.62 14.13
N GLU A 56 10.40 -22.81 13.33
CA GLU A 56 10.34 -23.50 12.02
C GLU A 56 9.65 -24.89 12.04
N HIS A 57 9.69 -25.61 13.16
CA HIS A 57 9.26 -27.01 13.25
C HIS A 57 7.88 -27.28 13.89
N THR A 58 7.19 -26.28 14.46
CA THR A 58 5.96 -26.50 15.24
C THR A 58 4.72 -25.88 14.59
N ARG A 59 3.56 -26.54 14.74
CA ARG A 59 2.23 -26.05 14.32
C ARG A 59 1.84 -24.68 14.93
N SER A 60 2.63 -24.19 15.88
CA SER A 60 2.56 -22.86 16.52
C SER A 60 2.92 -21.70 15.58
N ARG A 61 3.43 -21.94 14.35
CA ARG A 61 3.77 -20.85 13.40
C ARG A 61 2.55 -20.12 12.81
N TYR A 62 1.40 -20.79 12.69
CA TYR A 62 0.21 -20.25 12.02
C TYR A 62 -0.35 -18.97 12.66
N PRO A 63 -0.50 -18.83 13.99
CA PRO A 63 -0.95 -17.58 14.60
C PRO A 63 0.01 -16.42 14.34
N TRP A 64 1.32 -16.66 14.35
CA TRP A 64 2.32 -15.64 14.05
C TRP A 64 2.29 -15.20 12.59
N MET A 65 2.08 -16.15 11.66
CA MET A 65 1.88 -15.83 10.24
C MET A 65 0.59 -15.03 10.02
N ALA A 66 -0.51 -15.39 10.66
CA ALA A 66 -1.76 -14.63 10.59
C ALA A 66 -1.58 -13.20 11.15
N GLY A 67 -0.91 -13.06 12.29
CA GLY A 67 -0.58 -11.76 12.88
C GLY A 67 0.30 -10.91 11.95
N GLY A 68 1.34 -11.50 11.36
CA GLY A 68 2.25 -10.79 10.44
C GLY A 68 1.53 -10.30 9.20
N ALA A 69 0.66 -11.13 8.62
CA ALA A 69 -0.15 -10.76 7.47
C ALA A 69 -1.12 -9.61 7.76
N LEU A 70 -1.78 -9.66 8.92
CA LEU A 70 -2.71 -8.61 9.35
C LEU A 70 -1.99 -7.29 9.61
N ILE A 71 -0.87 -7.30 10.34
CA ILE A 71 -0.10 -6.08 10.63
C ILE A 71 0.41 -5.43 9.34
N MET A 72 0.96 -6.24 8.43
CA MET A 72 1.46 -5.72 7.16
C MET A 72 0.31 -5.17 6.30
N GLY A 73 -0.79 -5.91 6.16
CA GLY A 73 -1.94 -5.51 5.35
C GLY A 73 -2.65 -4.28 5.88
N LEU A 74 -2.91 -4.22 7.19
CA LEU A 74 -3.51 -3.06 7.84
C LEU A 74 -2.57 -1.85 7.83
N GLY A 75 -1.26 -2.06 7.96
CA GLY A 75 -0.27 -0.99 7.87
C GLY A 75 -0.19 -0.35 6.49
N ILE A 76 -0.19 -1.18 5.43
CA ILE A 76 -0.24 -0.72 4.04
C ILE A 76 -1.54 0.05 3.77
N TRP A 77 -2.68 -0.51 4.18
CA TRP A 77 -3.99 0.13 4.01
C TRP A 77 -4.06 1.49 4.72
N ALA A 78 -3.61 1.54 5.98
CA ALA A 78 -3.60 2.78 6.76
C ALA A 78 -2.67 3.84 6.12
N MET A 79 -1.47 3.45 5.70
CA MET A 79 -0.52 4.35 5.03
C MET A 79 -1.11 4.94 3.74
N HIS A 80 -1.76 4.11 2.93
CA HIS A 80 -2.39 4.53 1.67
C HIS A 80 -3.53 5.53 1.92
N PHE A 81 -4.41 5.23 2.89
CA PHE A 81 -5.56 6.09 3.18
C PHE A 81 -5.16 7.41 3.88
N ILE A 82 -4.22 7.37 4.83
CA ILE A 82 -3.67 8.59 5.43
C ILE A 82 -2.96 9.43 4.36
N GLY A 83 -2.28 8.81 3.40
CA GLY A 83 -1.68 9.49 2.25
C GLY A 83 -2.71 10.18 1.35
N MET A 84 -3.83 9.50 1.06
CA MET A 84 -4.94 10.09 0.29
C MET A 84 -5.66 11.22 1.05
N LEU A 85 -5.76 11.13 2.39
CA LEU A 85 -6.28 12.21 3.23
C LEU A 85 -5.33 13.40 3.34
N ALA A 86 -4.01 13.17 3.22
CA ALA A 86 -3.01 14.24 3.26
C ALA A 86 -3.07 15.15 2.02
N TYR A 87 -3.71 14.68 0.95
CA TYR A 87 -3.87 15.43 -0.30
C TYR A 87 -5.17 16.23 -0.25
N GLU A 88 -5.08 17.53 0.04
CA GLU A 88 -6.26 18.40 0.15
C GLU A 88 -6.68 18.87 -1.25
N LEU A 89 -7.78 18.31 -1.78
CA LEU A 89 -8.46 18.87 -2.95
C LEU A 89 -9.56 19.84 -2.51
N PRO A 90 -9.77 20.95 -3.22
CA PRO A 90 -10.87 21.89 -2.97
C PRO A 90 -12.24 21.37 -3.44
N ILE A 91 -12.40 20.05 -3.52
CA ILE A 91 -13.65 19.35 -3.84
C ILE A 91 -13.99 18.50 -2.61
N PRO A 92 -15.22 18.51 -2.08
CA PRO A 92 -15.58 17.68 -0.94
C PRO A 92 -15.48 16.18 -1.31
N VAL A 93 -14.39 15.53 -0.91
CA VAL A 93 -14.19 14.09 -1.05
C VAL A 93 -14.83 13.41 0.16
N ASN A 94 -16.04 12.87 -0.04
CA ASN A 94 -16.66 11.99 0.95
C ASN A 94 -16.13 10.58 0.76
N TYR A 95 -15.26 10.12 1.66
CA TYR A 95 -14.86 8.73 1.73
C TYR A 95 -15.96 7.94 2.43
N ASP A 96 -16.59 6.98 1.74
CA ASP A 96 -17.52 6.05 2.37
C ASP A 96 -16.71 5.09 3.27
N PRO A 97 -16.92 5.10 4.60
CA PRO A 97 -16.15 4.27 5.52
C PRO A 97 -16.31 2.78 5.23
N LEU A 98 -17.43 2.35 4.63
CA LEU A 98 -17.67 0.95 4.27
C LEU A 98 -16.78 0.53 3.09
N ILE A 99 -16.75 1.33 2.02
CA ILE A 99 -15.90 1.06 0.84
C ILE A 99 -14.42 1.12 1.23
N THR A 100 -14.07 2.08 2.09
CA THR A 100 -12.71 2.23 2.62
C THR A 100 -12.29 1.01 3.44
N LEU A 101 -13.19 0.44 4.25
CA LEU A 101 -12.88 -0.76 5.01
C LEU A 101 -12.76 -2.01 4.12
N VAL A 102 -13.58 -2.09 3.06
CA VAL A 102 -13.52 -3.20 2.10
C VAL A 102 -12.19 -3.23 1.34
N SER A 103 -11.57 -2.08 1.06
CA SER A 103 -10.25 -2.02 0.42
C SER A 103 -9.11 -2.56 1.29
N ALA A 104 -9.32 -2.74 2.60
CA ALA A 104 -8.35 -3.41 3.47
C ALA A 104 -8.24 -4.92 3.18
N ILE A 105 -9.31 -5.54 2.67
CA ILE A 105 -9.37 -6.98 2.39
C ILE A 105 -8.29 -7.41 1.38
N PRO A 106 -8.21 -6.84 0.15
CA PRO A 106 -7.17 -7.22 -0.81
C PRO A 106 -5.75 -6.95 -0.28
N ALA A 107 -5.53 -5.86 0.47
CA ALA A 107 -4.22 -5.56 1.07
C ALA A 107 -3.78 -6.63 2.09
N VAL A 108 -4.71 -7.09 2.95
CA VAL A 108 -4.47 -8.20 3.89
C VAL A 108 -4.25 -9.52 3.17
N LEU A 109 -5.04 -9.82 2.14
CA LEU A 109 -4.88 -11.06 1.35
C LEU A 109 -3.55 -11.11 0.61
N ALA A 110 -3.14 -9.99 -0.02
CA ALA A 110 -1.84 -9.87 -0.68
C ALA A 110 -0.68 -10.05 0.31
N SER A 111 -0.81 -9.46 1.51
CA SER A 111 0.18 -9.59 2.58
C SER A 111 0.27 -11.02 3.11
N ALA A 112 -0.87 -11.70 3.30
CA ALA A 112 -0.92 -13.10 3.70
C ALA A 112 -0.25 -14.02 2.66
N TRP A 113 -0.55 -13.79 1.38
CA TRP A 113 0.05 -14.53 0.28
C TRP A 113 1.57 -14.32 0.21
N ASN A 114 2.02 -13.06 0.30
CA ASN A 114 3.44 -12.74 0.32
C ASN A 114 4.15 -13.39 1.51
N LEU A 115 3.55 -13.36 2.70
CA LEU A 115 4.14 -13.98 3.88
C LEU A 115 4.23 -15.50 3.76
N HIS A 116 3.20 -16.14 3.22
CA HIS A 116 3.20 -17.58 2.95
C HIS A 116 4.28 -17.98 1.94
N ILE A 117 4.55 -17.10 0.96
CA ILE A 117 5.63 -17.27 0.01
C ILE A 117 6.98 -17.06 0.69
N VAL A 118 7.21 -15.98 1.44
CA VAL A 118 8.53 -15.64 2.01
C VAL A 118 8.92 -16.55 3.18
N ALA A 119 7.96 -17.03 3.98
CA ALA A 119 8.23 -17.87 5.16
C ALA A 119 8.72 -19.31 4.86
N ARG A 120 8.94 -19.69 3.59
CA ARG A 120 9.59 -20.97 3.24
C ARG A 120 11.10 -20.78 3.11
N SER A 121 11.85 -21.58 3.86
CA SER A 121 13.32 -21.57 4.09
C SER A 121 14.24 -21.41 2.88
N ASN A 122 13.76 -21.54 1.64
CA ASN A 122 14.56 -21.44 0.43
C ASN A 122 14.17 -20.19 -0.41
N VAL A 123 14.38 -18.99 0.12
CA VAL A 123 13.98 -17.74 -0.53
C VAL A 123 14.96 -17.38 -1.65
N THR A 124 14.64 -17.78 -2.88
CA THR A 124 15.43 -17.42 -4.08
C THR A 124 15.21 -15.94 -4.45
N ARG A 125 16.24 -15.25 -4.97
CA ARG A 125 16.16 -13.83 -5.43
C ARG A 125 14.92 -13.53 -6.29
N VAL A 126 14.55 -14.46 -7.17
CA VAL A 126 13.37 -14.39 -8.05
C VAL A 126 12.04 -14.31 -7.27
N ARG A 127 11.95 -14.99 -6.12
CA ARG A 127 10.75 -14.98 -5.26
C ARG A 127 10.61 -13.67 -4.47
N LEU A 128 11.73 -12.99 -4.19
CA LEU A 128 11.73 -11.63 -3.62
C LEU A 128 11.16 -10.62 -4.63
N TYR A 129 11.58 -10.69 -5.89
CA TYR A 129 11.05 -9.84 -6.94
C TYR A 129 9.55 -10.10 -7.19
N MET A 130 9.12 -11.37 -7.24
CA MET A 130 7.69 -11.69 -7.34
C MET A 130 6.88 -11.20 -6.14
N GLY A 131 7.40 -11.35 -4.91
CA GLY A 131 6.75 -10.82 -3.71
C GLY A 131 6.56 -9.31 -3.75
N GLY A 132 7.57 -8.57 -4.21
CA GLY A 132 7.49 -7.12 -4.43
C GLY A 132 6.47 -6.72 -5.48
N ILE A 133 6.38 -7.44 -6.60
CA ILE A 133 5.39 -7.19 -7.65
C ILE A 133 3.97 -7.47 -7.14
N VAL A 134 3.75 -8.56 -6.42
CA VAL A 134 2.42 -8.90 -5.87
C VAL A 134 1.99 -7.89 -4.80
N LEU A 135 2.90 -7.48 -3.92
CA LEU A 135 2.62 -6.43 -2.93
C LEU A 135 2.34 -5.09 -3.61
N GLY A 136 3.15 -4.68 -4.59
CA GLY A 136 2.95 -3.44 -5.33
C GLY A 136 1.64 -3.43 -6.13
N GLY A 137 1.31 -4.54 -6.79
CA GLY A 137 0.06 -4.70 -7.54
C GLY A 137 -1.19 -4.69 -6.65
N GLY A 138 -1.08 -5.21 -5.43
CA GLY A 138 -2.18 -5.18 -4.46
C GLY A 138 -2.45 -3.81 -3.84
N ILE A 139 -1.53 -2.85 -3.96
CA ILE A 139 -1.68 -1.46 -3.47
C ILE A 139 -2.26 -0.54 -4.56
N GLY A 140 -2.05 -0.88 -5.84
CA GLY A 140 -2.49 -0.07 -6.98
C GLY A 140 -3.90 -0.38 -7.50
N LEU A 141 -4.58 -1.37 -6.94
CA LEU A 141 -5.98 -1.76 -7.25
C LEU A 141 -6.92 -1.30 -6.14
#